data_AF-A0A821N589-F1
#
_entry.id   AF-A0A821N589-F1
#
_cell.length_a   1.000
_cell.length_b   1.000
_cell.length_c   1.000
_cell.angle_alpha   90.00
_cell.angle_beta   90.00
_cell.angle_gamma   90.00
#
_symmetry.space_group_name_H-M   'P 1'
#
loop_
_entity.id
_entity.type
_entity.pdbx_description
1 polymer ?
#
loop_
_entity_poly.entity_id
_entity_poly.type
_entity_poly.pdbx_seq_one_letter_code
_entity_poly.pdbx_strand_id
1 'polypeptide(L)' 'KQLKYQLKTIDETFPFRLETNIDISNRLALVLTQPLDREFIDTYNCTLHVTDTADHDEHLYITIIIDDVNDQSPM' A
#
# COMPACT_ATOMS: atom_id res chain seq x y z
N LYS A 1 -0.05 -17.15 18.12
CA LYS A 1 -0.20 -15.67 18.10
C LYS A 1 -0.77 -15.29 16.73
N GLN A 2 -1.86 -14.53 16.68
CA GLN A 2 -2.46 -14.07 15.42
C GLN A 2 -2.19 -12.58 15.26
N LEU A 3 -1.59 -12.18 14.15
CA LEU A 3 -1.36 -10.78 13.81
C LEU A 3 -2.59 -10.23 13.08
N LYS A 4 -2.92 -8.97 13.35
CA LYS A 4 -3.92 -8.20 12.62
C LYS A 4 -3.23 -7.04 11.90
N TYR A 5 -3.59 -6.86 10.64
CA TYR A 5 -3.00 -5.85 9.77
C TYR A 5 -4.06 -4.84 9.37
N GLN A 6 -3.72 -3.56 9.40
CA GLN A 6 -4.59 -2.48 8.95
C GLN A 6 -3.76 -1.48 8.15
N LEU A 7 -4.14 -1.25 6.90
CA LEU A 7 -3.54 -0.20 6.08
C LEU A 7 -4.30 1.11 6.31
N LYS A 8 -3.56 2.19 6.55
CA LYS A 8 -4.10 3.55 6.70
C LYS A 8 -3.44 4.47 5.67
N THR A 9 -4.23 5.36 5.12
CA THR A 9 -3.82 6.37 4.14
C THR A 9 -4.64 7.63 4.36
N ILE A 10 -4.11 8.77 3.96
CA ILE A 10 -4.82 10.06 3.92
C ILE A 10 -5.40 10.35 2.52
N ASP A 11 -5.00 9.58 1.52
CA ASP A 11 -5.39 9.77 0.13
C ASP A 11 -6.77 9.13 -0.10
N GLU A 12 -7.79 9.93 -0.43
CA GLU A 12 -9.17 9.44 -0.63
C GLU A 12 -9.28 8.45 -1.78
N THR A 13 -8.44 8.59 -2.81
CA THR A 13 -8.44 7.77 -4.02
C THR A 13 -7.42 6.63 -3.99
N PHE A 14 -6.81 6.36 -2.83
CA PHE A 14 -5.71 5.40 -2.67
C PHE A 14 -6.01 4.06 -3.38
N PRO A 15 -5.31 3.74 -4.49
CA PRO A 15 -5.73 2.69 -5.40
C PRO A 15 -5.21 1.29 -5.03
N PHE A 16 -4.66 1.11 -3.82
CA PHE A 16 -4.10 -0.17 -3.39
C PHE A 16 -4.95 -0.84 -2.31
N ARG A 17 -5.11 -2.16 -2.44
CA ARG A 17 -5.74 -3.02 -1.44
C ARG A 17 -4.68 -3.87 -0.74
N LEU A 18 -4.73 -3.92 0.59
CA LEU A 18 -3.92 -4.86 1.37
C LEU A 18 -4.53 -6.26 1.28
N GLU A 19 -3.73 -7.22 0.80
CA GLU A 19 -4.02 -8.64 0.87
C GLU A 19 -3.09 -9.31 1.89
N THR A 20 -3.67 -10.23 2.68
CA THR A 20 -2.98 -10.94 3.76
C THR A 20 -3.09 -12.45 3.52
N ASN A 21 -2.14 -13.23 4.05
CA ASN A 21 -2.12 -14.70 3.93
C ASN A 21 -2.10 -15.17 2.47
N ILE A 22 -1.34 -14.47 1.62
CA ILE A 22 -1.24 -14.75 0.19
C ILE A 22 -0.60 -16.13 -0.06
N ASP A 23 0.22 -16.60 0.90
CA ASP A 23 0.84 -17.92 0.89
C ASP A 23 1.09 -18.45 2.31
N ILE A 24 1.71 -19.63 2.39
CA ILE A 24 2.13 -20.29 3.64
C ILE A 24 3.20 -19.46 4.39
N SER A 25 3.80 -18.46 3.74
CA SER A 25 4.91 -17.66 4.26
C SER A 25 4.47 -16.37 4.97
N ASN A 26 3.17 -16.18 5.22
CA ASN A 26 2.61 -14.97 5.84
C ASN A 26 2.95 -13.69 5.07
N ARG A 27 3.03 -13.77 3.74
CA ARG A 27 3.30 -12.58 2.92
C ARG A 27 2.09 -11.66 2.85
N LEU A 28 2.39 -10.37 2.77
CA LEU A 28 1.46 -9.29 2.49
C LEU A 28 1.70 -8.78 1.07
N ALA A 29 0.64 -8.34 0.39
CA ALA A 29 0.77 -7.60 -0.86
C ALA A 29 -0.14 -6.39 -0.86
N LEU A 30 0.33 -5.35 -1.55
CA LEU A 30 -0.49 -4.23 -1.97
C LEU A 30 -0.86 -4.48 -3.43
N VAL A 31 -2.14 -4.76 -3.65
CA VAL A 31 -2.69 -5.05 -4.97
C VAL A 31 -3.28 -3.78 -5.54
N LEU A 32 -2.83 -3.41 -6.74
CA LEU A 32 -3.39 -2.29 -7.47
C LEU A 32 -4.81 -2.60 -7.93
N THR A 33 -5.76 -1.70 -7.62
CA THR A 33 -7.20 -1.88 -7.91
C THR A 33 -7.71 -0.98 -9.03
N GLN A 34 -6.96 0.08 -9.37
CA GLN A 34 -7.31 1.08 -10.37
C GLN A 34 -6.07 1.48 -11.17
N PRO A 35 -6.20 1.96 -12.42
CA PRO A 35 -5.09 2.50 -13.18
C PRO A 35 -4.37 3.64 -12.44
N LEU A 36 -3.05 3.73 -12.64
CA LEU A 36 -2.23 4.81 -12.13
C LEU A 36 -1.98 5.83 -13.24
N ASP A 37 -2.03 7.11 -12.88
CA ASP A 37 -1.71 8.23 -13.76
C ASP A 37 -0.72 9.11 -13.02
N ARG A 38 0.54 9.08 -13.47
CA ARG A 38 1.63 9.84 -12.85
C ARG A 38 1.40 11.35 -12.97
N GLU A 39 0.76 11.82 -14.04
CA GLU A 39 0.46 13.24 -14.22
C GLU A 39 -0.58 13.74 -13.20
N PHE A 40 -1.38 12.83 -12.63
CA PHE A 40 -2.35 13.16 -11.59
C PHE A 40 -1.79 12.99 -10.18
N ILE A 41 -1.23 11.82 -9.85
CA ILE A 41 -0.60 11.52 -8.55
C ILE A 41 0.65 10.68 -8.78
N ASP A 42 1.82 11.21 -8.41
CA ASP A 42 3.12 10.54 -8.59
C ASP A 42 3.59 9.74 -7.35
N THR A 43 2.95 9.97 -6.19
CA THR A 43 3.41 9.42 -4.91
C THR A 43 2.23 9.15 -3.99
N TYR A 44 2.23 7.99 -3.33
CA TYR A 44 1.29 7.66 -2.26
C TYR A 44 2.03 7.39 -0.95
N ASN A 45 1.48 7.90 0.15
CA ASN A 45 2.00 7.64 1.49
C ASN A 45 0.97 6.88 2.30
N CYS A 46 1.36 5.70 2.79
CA CYS A 46 0.49 4.90 3.64
C CYS A 46 1.24 4.35 4.85
N THR A 47 0.49 3.94 5.86
CA THR A 47 1.02 3.36 7.10
C THR A 47 0.37 2.01 7.31
N LEU A 48 1.19 0.98 7.45
CA LEU A 48 0.76 -0.35 7.84
C LEU A 48 0.82 -0.47 9.36
N HIS A 49 -0.34 -0.65 9.98
CA HIS A 49 -0.48 -0.89 11.40
C HIS A 49 -0.59 -2.39 11.67
N VAL A 50 0.24 -2.90 12.58
CA VAL A 50 0.29 -4.31 12.98
C VAL A 50 -0.02 -4.41 14.46
N THR A 51 -1.00 -5.23 14.83
CA THR A 51 -1.35 -5.48 16.23
C THR A 51 -1.32 -6.97 16.53
N ASP A 52 -0.84 -7.33 17.72
CA ASP A 52 -0.89 -8.70 18.22
C ASP A 52 -1.99 -8.89 19.28
N THR A 53 -2.22 -10.13 19.72
CA THR A 53 -3.22 -10.46 20.74
C THR A 53 -2.80 -10.08 22.15
N ALA A 54 -1.58 -9.60 22.35
CA ALA A 54 -1.03 -9.17 23.63
C ALA A 54 -0.98 -7.63 23.75
N ASP A 55 -1.71 -6.93 22.88
CA ASP A 55 -1.85 -5.47 22.87
C ASP A 55 -0.54 -4.73 22.53
N HIS A 56 0.38 -5.40 21.81
CA HIS A 56 1.50 -4.71 21.19
C HIS A 56 1.08 -4.17 19.82
N ASP A 57 1.47 -2.93 19.55
CA ASP A 57 1.29 -2.26 18.26
C ASP A 57 2.63 -1.86 17.64
N GLU A 58 2.74 -2.05 16.33
CA GLU A 58 3.84 -1.55 15.51
C GLU A 58 3.31 -0.92 14.22
N HIS A 59 4.08 0.01 13.66
CA HIS A 59 3.71 0.76 12.45
C HIS A 59 4.87 0.81 11.47
N LEU A 60 4.56 0.65 10.19
CA LEU A 60 5.51 0.80 9.09
C LEU A 60 5.02 1.89 8.13
N TYR A 61 5.87 2.90 7.90
CA TYR A 61 5.63 3.92 6.88
C TYR A 61 6.06 3.40 5.51
N ILE A 62 5.17 3.53 4.52
CA ILE A 62 5.37 3.04 3.17
C ILE A 62 5.13 4.19 2.21
N THR A 63 6.14 4.51 1.40
CA THR A 63 6.06 5.46 0.29
C THR A 63 6.10 4.68 -1.01
N ILE A 64 5.07 4.86 -1.84
CA ILE A 64 4.96 4.24 -3.16
C ILE A 64 5.19 5.35 -4.18
N ILE A 65 6.25 5.23 -4.96
CA ILE A 65 6.60 6.18 -6.02
C ILE A 65 6.16 5.57 -7.35
N ILE A 66 5.36 6.30 -8.12
CA ILE A 66 4.93 5.89 -9.45
C ILE A 66 6.02 6.32 -10.43
N ASP A 67 6.71 5.33 -10.98
CA ASP A 67 7.74 5.59 -11.98
C ASP A 67 7.11 5.94 -13.32
N ASP A 68 7.81 6.80 -14.06
CA ASP A 68 7.41 7.23 -15.39
C ASP A 68 7.63 6.09 -16.38
N VAL A 69 6.56 5.43 -16.80
CA VAL A 69 6.58 4.72 -18.07
C VAL A 69 6.39 5.83 -19.10
N ASN A 70 7.46 6.21 -19.79
CA ASN A 70 7.49 7.31 -20.77
C ASN A 70 6.52 7.05 -21.95
N ASP A 71 5.22 7.10 -21.67
CA ASP A 71 4.08 6.84 -22.55
C ASP A 71 3.51 8.17 -23.09
N GLN A 72 3.98 9.31 -22.58
CA GLN A 72 3.66 10.64 -23.10
C GLN A 72 4.83 11.22 -23.89
N SER A 73 4.72 11.19 -25.23
CA SER A 73 5.59 12.00 -26.09
C SER A 73 5.32 13.49 -25.85
N PRO A 74 6.36 14.36 -25.85
CA PRO A 74 6.16 15.78 -25.65
C PRO A 74 5.29 16.37 -26.78
N MET A 75 4.34 17.23 -26.43
CA MET A 75 3.64 18.10 -27.39
C MET A 75 4.55 19.22 -27.88
#